data_AF-A0A7S2GJZ8-F1
#
_entry.id   AF-A0A7S2GJZ8-F1
#
_cell.length_a   1.000
_cell.length_b   1.000
_cell.length_c   1.000
_cell.angle_alpha   90.00
_cell.angle_beta   90.00
_cell.angle_gamma   90.00
#
_symmetry.space_group_name_H-M   'P 1'
#
loop_
_entity.id
_entity.type
_entity.pdbx_description
1 polymer ?
#
loop_
_entity_poly.entity_id
_entity_poly.type
_entity_poly.pdbx_seq_one_letter_code
_entity_poly.pdbx_strand_id
1 'polypeptide(L)'
;SGQQRRKGQLPPKVEMSEEGNNDFEVRVETVSEYGCQRVRSYGSIADLATAVVEAIPETAASLHLADIRISDQGTITLCTRQHFQKQKVWGFLHCADCGYFFKGDRGLRNHQHVKHGNTYEGAKDVVANVQAQ
;
A
#
# COMPACT_ATOMS: atom_id res chain seq x y z
N SER A 1 -22.95 -12.82 32.40
CA SER A 1 -21.67 -12.24 31.95
C SER A 1 -21.59 -12.29 30.44
N GLY A 2 -22.04 -11.22 29.76
CA GLY A 2 -22.16 -11.18 28.30
C GLY A 2 -20.91 -10.61 27.64
N GLN A 3 -20.20 -11.44 26.86
CA GLN A 3 -19.11 -10.98 25.99
C GLN A 3 -19.67 -10.20 24.81
N GLN A 4 -19.49 -8.88 24.82
CA GLN A 4 -19.76 -8.02 23.67
C GLN A 4 -18.77 -8.35 22.54
N ARG A 5 -19.30 -8.89 21.44
CA ARG A 5 -18.58 -9.02 20.17
C ARG A 5 -18.26 -7.63 19.63
N ARG A 6 -16.99 -7.24 19.65
CA ARG A 6 -16.52 -6.02 18.98
C ARG A 6 -16.77 -6.18 17.47
N LYS A 7 -17.72 -5.40 16.94
CA LYS A 7 -17.96 -5.27 15.50
C LYS A 7 -16.63 -4.83 14.86
N GLY A 8 -16.06 -5.69 14.01
CA GLY A 8 -14.88 -5.35 13.22
C GLY A 8 -15.20 -4.14 12.36
N GLN A 9 -14.51 -3.04 12.62
CA GLN A 9 -14.57 -1.86 11.79
C GLN A 9 -14.01 -2.25 10.42
N LEU A 10 -14.86 -2.20 9.40
CA LEU A 10 -14.43 -2.32 8.02
C LEU A 10 -13.35 -1.25 7.76
N PRO A 11 -12.28 -1.58 7.02
CA PRO A 11 -11.32 -0.56 6.62
C PRO A 11 -12.07 0.57 5.91
N PRO A 12 -11.66 1.85 6.12
CA PRO A 12 -12.31 2.97 5.44
C PRO A 12 -12.27 2.73 3.93
N LYS A 13 -13.43 2.88 3.27
CA LYS A 13 -13.49 2.98 1.82
C LYS A 13 -12.74 4.25 1.44
N VAL A 14 -11.53 4.09 0.92
CA VAL A 14 -10.83 5.17 0.22
C VAL A 14 -11.43 5.21 -1.18
N GLU A 15 -12.36 6.13 -1.40
CA GLU A 15 -12.81 6.49 -2.73
C GLU A 15 -11.70 7.34 -3.36
N MET A 16 -10.94 6.73 -4.26
CA MET A 16 -9.92 7.41 -5.05
C MET A 16 -10.64 8.20 -6.15
N SER A 17 -10.64 9.53 -6.04
CA SER A 17 -10.98 10.42 -7.14
C SER A 17 -9.79 10.50 -8.10
N GLU A 18 -10.05 10.25 -9.39
CA GLU A 18 -9.07 10.34 -10.46
C GLU A 18 -8.80 11.81 -10.85
N GLU A 19 -7.56 12.02 -11.31
CA GLU A 19 -7.03 13.15 -12.09
C GLU A 19 -6.58 14.40 -11.32
N GLY A 20 -5.37 14.32 -10.77
CA GLY A 20 -4.47 15.46 -10.60
C GLY A 20 -3.13 15.15 -11.27
N ASN A 21 -2.83 15.81 -12.40
CA ASN A 21 -1.50 15.73 -13.00
C ASN A 21 -0.54 16.55 -12.11
N ASN A 22 0.20 15.87 -11.22
CA ASN A 22 1.14 16.48 -10.27
C ASN A 22 2.57 16.62 -10.86
N ASP A 23 2.66 17.02 -12.12
CA ASP A 23 3.91 17.18 -12.87
C ASP A 23 4.52 18.58 -12.67
N PHE A 24 4.54 19.04 -11.42
CA PHE A 24 5.13 20.33 -11.04
C PHE A 24 6.32 20.09 -10.12
N GLU A 25 7.40 20.84 -10.35
CA GLU A 25 8.63 20.74 -9.58
C GLU A 25 8.35 20.98 -8.08
N VAL A 26 8.73 20.01 -7.26
CA VAL A 26 8.57 20.06 -5.81
C VAL A 26 9.89 20.46 -5.17
N ARG A 27 9.90 21.64 -4.53
CA ARG A 27 11.04 22.13 -3.75
C ARG A 27 10.84 21.80 -2.28
N VAL A 28 11.75 21.02 -1.71
CA VAL A 28 11.78 20.67 -0.29
C VAL A 28 12.95 21.37 0.39
N GLU A 29 12.62 22.12 1.44
CA GLU A 29 13.59 22.75 2.30
C GLU A 29 13.58 22.07 3.67
N THR A 30 14.76 21.67 4.13
CA THR A 30 14.94 21.09 5.46
C THR A 30 15.91 21.94 6.25
N VAL A 31 15.59 22.15 7.52
CA VAL A 31 16.46 22.85 8.47
C VAL A 31 16.74 21.90 9.61
N SER A 32 18.02 21.55 9.82
CA SER A 32 18.41 20.76 10.98
C SER A 32 18.24 21.55 12.27
N GLU A 33 18.23 20.87 13.42
CA GLU A 33 18.19 21.51 14.75
C GLU A 33 19.33 22.52 14.99
N TYR A 34 20.44 22.40 14.26
CA TYR A 34 21.60 23.30 14.34
C TYR A 34 21.57 24.43 13.29
N GLY A 35 20.44 24.64 12.60
CA GLY A 35 20.27 25.70 11.60
C GLY A 35 20.87 25.42 10.22
N CYS A 36 21.44 24.24 9.97
CA CYS A 36 21.88 23.86 8.62
C CYS A 36 20.66 23.68 7.69
N GLN A 37 20.57 24.55 6.69
CA GLN A 37 19.54 24.53 5.66
C GLN A 37 20.01 23.66 4.47
N ARG A 38 19.13 22.78 4.00
CA ARG A 38 19.33 22.01 2.77
C ARG A 38 18.09 22.13 1.90
N VAL A 39 18.29 22.45 0.63
CA VAL A 39 17.25 22.53 -0.37
C VAL A 39 17.43 21.39 -1.37
N ARG A 40 16.34 20.69 -1.70
CA ARG A 40 16.28 19.67 -2.75
C ARG A 40 15.11 19.97 -3.67
N SER A 41 15.28 19.73 -4.96
CA SER A 41 14.22 19.81 -5.96
C SER A 41 13.92 18.41 -6.50
N TYR A 42 12.65 18.13 -6.77
CA TYR A 42 12.14 16.90 -7.36
C TYR A 42 11.26 17.27 -8.56
N GLY A 43 11.30 16.49 -9.64
CA GLY A 43 10.55 16.79 -10.87
C GLY A 43 9.04 16.73 -10.67
N SER A 44 8.60 15.84 -9.79
CA SER A 44 7.19 15.63 -9.44
C SER A 44 7.02 15.23 -7.97
N ILE A 45 5.76 15.16 -7.51
CA ILE A 45 5.45 14.60 -6.19
C ILE A 45 5.78 13.11 -6.09
N ALA A 46 5.69 12.37 -7.20
CA ALA A 46 6.02 10.95 -7.25
C ALA A 46 7.53 10.73 -7.08
N ASP A 47 8.37 11.63 -7.63
CA ASP A 47 9.82 11.60 -7.43
C ASP A 47 10.19 11.86 -5.97
N LEU A 48 9.52 12.82 -5.32
CA LEU A 48 9.69 13.04 -3.89
C LEU A 48 9.29 11.79 -3.09
N ALA A 49 8.13 11.18 -3.39
CA ALA A 49 7.67 9.98 -2.71
C ALA A 49 8.67 8.81 -2.89
N THR A 50 9.24 8.68 -4.08
CA THR A 50 10.31 7.72 -4.39
C THR A 50 11.54 7.97 -3.54
N ALA A 51 12.03 9.22 -3.49
CA ALA A 51 13.17 9.58 -2.67
C ALA A 51 12.94 9.34 -1.17
N VAL A 52 11.71 9.52 -0.68
CA VAL A 52 11.35 9.20 0.72
C VAL A 52 11.40 7.69 0.97
N VAL A 53 10.90 6.87 0.06
CA VAL A 53 10.97 5.40 0.18
C VAL A 53 12.42 4.92 0.12
N GLU A 54 13.24 5.46 -0.79
CA GLU A 54 14.67 5.13 -0.88
C GLU A 54 15.47 5.54 0.36
N ALA A 55 15.01 6.57 1.08
CA ALA A 55 15.62 6.99 2.34
C ALA A 55 15.29 6.05 3.52
N ILE A 56 14.34 5.11 3.37
CA ILE A 56 14.03 4.13 4.41
C ILE A 56 15.23 3.15 4.52
N PRO A 57 15.81 2.97 5.71
CA PRO A 57 16.91 2.02 5.89
C PRO A 57 16.52 0.61 5.46
N GLU A 58 17.32 -0.03 4.61
CA GLU A 58 17.07 -1.39 4.12
C GLU A 58 16.89 -2.40 5.27
N THR A 59 17.63 -2.22 6.36
CA THR A 59 17.51 -3.03 7.58
C THR A 59 16.14 -2.89 8.24
N ALA A 60 15.58 -1.68 8.29
CA ALA A 60 14.25 -1.44 8.84
C ALA A 60 13.16 -1.95 7.90
N ALA A 61 13.32 -1.71 6.59
CA ALA A 61 12.38 -2.15 5.57
C ALA A 61 12.27 -3.69 5.54
N SER A 62 13.39 -4.38 5.44
CA SER A 62 13.43 -5.86 5.43
C SER A 62 12.84 -6.48 6.70
N LEU A 63 13.11 -5.87 7.87
CA LEU A 63 12.66 -6.37 9.17
C LEU A 63 11.17 -6.12 9.42
N HIS A 64 10.62 -4.97 9.01
CA HIS A 64 9.28 -4.56 9.43
C HIS A 64 8.25 -4.48 8.31
N LEU A 65 8.66 -4.28 7.07
CA LEU A 65 7.76 -4.05 5.94
C LEU A 65 7.57 -5.34 5.14
N ALA A 66 6.32 -5.59 4.75
CA ALA A 66 5.92 -6.69 3.88
C ALA A 66 5.60 -6.20 2.46
N ASP A 67 5.15 -4.95 2.33
CA ASP A 67 4.88 -4.32 1.04
C ASP A 67 5.07 -2.81 1.14
N ILE A 68 5.55 -2.19 0.07
CA ILE A 68 5.74 -0.74 -0.07
C ILE A 68 5.30 -0.36 -1.47
N ARG A 69 4.42 0.63 -1.58
CA ARG A 69 3.93 1.12 -2.87
C ARG A 69 3.91 2.64 -2.92
N ILE A 70 4.12 3.16 -4.12
CA ILE A 70 4.03 4.57 -4.44
C ILE A 70 2.97 4.71 -5.53
N SER A 71 2.04 5.64 -5.35
CA SER A 71 1.12 6.05 -6.42
C SER A 71 1.72 7.19 -7.24
N ASP A 72 1.22 7.35 -8.46
CA ASP A 72 1.43 8.54 -9.31
C ASP A 72 1.06 9.86 -8.60
N GLN A 73 0.07 9.83 -7.71
CA GLN A 73 -0.32 10.96 -6.86
C GLN A 73 0.64 11.25 -5.70
N GLY A 74 1.79 10.55 -5.60
CA GLY A 74 2.77 10.72 -4.52
C GLY A 74 2.35 10.15 -3.17
N THR A 75 1.32 9.29 -3.13
CA THR A 75 0.91 8.60 -1.90
C THR A 75 1.79 7.38 -1.68
N ILE A 76 2.41 7.32 -0.50
CA ILE A 76 3.18 6.16 -0.05
C ILE A 76 2.28 5.26 0.79
N THR A 77 2.11 4.01 0.36
CA THR A 77 1.40 2.99 1.14
C THR A 77 2.40 1.97 1.68
N LEU A 78 2.46 1.84 3.00
CA LEU A 78 3.32 0.88 3.69
C LEU A 78 2.46 -0.20 4.33
N CYS A 79 2.78 -1.47 4.06
CA CYS A 79 2.22 -2.61 4.78
C CYS A 79 3.30 -3.20 5.69
N THR A 80 3.06 -3.19 7.01
CA THR A 80 3.96 -3.87 7.94
C THR A 80 3.73 -5.38 7.91
N ARG A 81 4.78 -6.16 8.18
CA ARG A 81 4.69 -7.62 8.36
C ARG A 81 3.67 -7.99 9.42
N GLN A 82 3.62 -7.25 10.53
CA GLN A 82 2.64 -7.51 11.58
C GLN A 82 1.20 -7.32 11.07
N HIS A 83 0.93 -6.25 10.32
CA HIS A 83 -0.38 -6.03 9.73
C HIS A 83 -0.74 -7.15 8.73
N PHE A 84 0.20 -7.48 7.84
CA PHE A 84 0.04 -8.54 6.85
C PHE A 84 -0.33 -9.88 7.50
N GLN A 85 0.42 -10.31 8.51
CA GLN A 85 0.16 -11.56 9.23
C GLN A 85 -1.18 -11.55 9.94
N LYS A 86 -1.55 -10.42 10.55
CA LYS A 86 -2.85 -10.26 11.21
C LYS A 86 -4.01 -10.39 10.22
N GLN A 87 -3.90 -9.79 9.04
CA GLN A 87 -4.91 -9.91 7.98
C GLN A 87 -5.02 -11.35 7.48
N LYS A 88 -3.88 -12.03 7.28
CA LYS A 88 -3.83 -13.44 6.87
C LYS A 88 -4.57 -14.34 7.87
N VAL A 89 -4.28 -14.20 9.17
CA VAL A 89 -4.98 -14.94 10.25
C VAL A 89 -6.48 -14.66 10.26
N TRP A 90 -6.88 -13.45 9.86
CA TRP A 90 -8.28 -13.07 9.72
C TRP A 90 -8.91 -13.54 8.41
N GLY A 91 -8.22 -14.33 7.58
CA GLY A 91 -8.74 -14.86 6.33
C GLY A 91 -8.89 -13.80 5.23
N PHE A 92 -8.06 -12.77 5.28
CA PHE A 92 -7.91 -11.82 4.17
C PHE A 92 -6.71 -12.20 3.32
N LEU A 93 -6.85 -12.03 2.01
CA LEU A 93 -5.83 -12.27 1.01
C LEU A 93 -5.32 -10.94 0.47
N HIS A 94 -4.01 -10.83 0.31
CA HIS A 94 -3.34 -9.65 -0.22
C HIS A 94 -3.36 -9.66 -1.74
N CYS A 95 -3.67 -8.52 -2.35
CA CYS A 95 -3.56 -8.31 -3.79
C CYS A 95 -2.17 -7.78 -4.14
N ALA A 96 -1.41 -8.53 -4.93
CA ALA A 96 -0.05 -8.12 -5.33
C ALA A 96 -0.02 -6.95 -6.33
N ASP A 97 -1.15 -6.60 -6.96
CA ASP A 97 -1.22 -5.52 -7.95
C ASP A 97 -1.47 -4.16 -7.29
N CYS A 98 -2.26 -4.11 -6.21
CA CYS A 98 -2.62 -2.85 -5.54
C CYS A 98 -2.31 -2.78 -4.04
N GLY A 99 -1.87 -3.88 -3.41
CA GLY A 99 -1.52 -3.92 -1.99
C GLY A 99 -2.71 -4.02 -1.02
N TYR A 100 -3.96 -4.08 -1.54
CA TYR A 100 -5.15 -4.15 -0.71
C TYR A 100 -5.51 -5.58 -0.28
N PHE A 101 -6.23 -5.70 0.83
CA PHE A 101 -6.65 -6.97 1.41
C PHE A 101 -8.13 -7.25 1.17
N PHE A 102 -8.45 -8.47 0.74
CA PHE A 102 -9.81 -8.88 0.43
C PHE A 102 -10.20 -10.15 1.16
N LYS A 103 -11.45 -10.22 1.63
CA LYS A 103 -11.92 -11.35 2.42
C LYS A 103 -12.06 -12.61 1.55
N GLY A 104 -11.20 -13.59 1.81
CA GLY A 104 -11.21 -14.90 1.14
C GLY A 104 -11.09 -14.86 -0.38
N ASP A 105 -11.14 -16.04 -0.98
CA ASP A 105 -10.88 -16.31 -2.39
C ASP A 105 -11.85 -15.59 -3.33
N ARG A 106 -13.13 -15.53 -2.94
CA ARG A 106 -14.15 -14.86 -3.75
C ARG A 106 -13.89 -13.35 -3.79
N GLY A 107 -13.52 -12.76 -2.65
CA GLY A 107 -13.22 -11.34 -2.54
C GLY A 107 -12.05 -10.95 -3.43
N LEU A 108 -10.93 -11.67 -3.31
CA LEU A 108 -9.73 -11.38 -4.10
C LEU A 108 -9.96 -11.59 -5.60
N ARG A 109 -10.59 -12.70 -6.00
CA ARG A 109 -10.88 -12.98 -7.42
C ARG A 109 -11.80 -11.94 -8.06
N ASN A 110 -12.85 -11.54 -7.36
CA ASN A 110 -13.77 -10.51 -7.85
C ASN A 110 -13.05 -9.17 -8.00
N HIS A 111 -12.20 -8.82 -7.02
CA HIS A 111 -11.37 -7.64 -7.11
C HIS A 111 -10.42 -7.69 -8.31
N GLN A 112 -9.72 -8.81 -8.52
CA GLN A 112 -8.83 -9.04 -9.65
C GLN A 112 -9.54 -8.83 -10.99
N HIS A 113 -10.72 -9.43 -11.15
CA HIS A 113 -11.51 -9.27 -12.37
C HIS A 113 -11.98 -7.83 -12.60
N VAL A 114 -12.54 -7.20 -11.57
CA VAL A 114 -13.20 -5.88 -11.69
C VAL A 114 -12.23 -4.72 -11.70
N LYS A 115 -11.14 -4.80 -10.92
CA LYS A 115 -10.19 -3.68 -10.73
C LYS A 115 -8.93 -3.81 -11.57
N HIS A 116 -8.47 -5.02 -11.83
CA HIS A 116 -7.26 -5.25 -12.64
C HIS A 116 -7.59 -5.79 -14.04
N GLY A 117 -8.87 -5.94 -14.37
CA GLY A 117 -9.29 -6.41 -15.69
C GLY A 117 -8.90 -7.86 -15.99
N ASN A 118 -8.47 -8.62 -14.98
CA ASN A 118 -8.03 -10.00 -15.19
C ASN A 118 -9.18 -10.87 -15.68
N THR A 119 -8.88 -11.81 -16.58
CA THR A 119 -9.85 -12.84 -16.96
C THR A 119 -10.24 -13.65 -15.72
N TYR A 120 -11.42 -14.28 -15.74
CA TYR A 120 -11.85 -15.10 -14.62
C TYR A 120 -10.83 -16.22 -14.29
N GLU A 121 -10.23 -16.82 -15.32
CA GLU A 121 -9.20 -17.84 -15.19
C GLU A 121 -7.91 -17.26 -14.60
N GLY A 122 -7.40 -16.14 -15.13
CA GLY A 122 -6.22 -15.48 -14.56
C GLY A 122 -6.43 -15.04 -13.11
N ALA A 123 -7.63 -14.56 -12.77
CA ALA A 123 -7.98 -14.22 -11.39
C ALA A 123 -8.02 -15.45 -10.46
N LYS A 124 -8.33 -16.65 -10.96
CA LYS A 124 -8.23 -17.89 -10.17
C LYS A 124 -6.77 -18.26 -9.90
N ASP A 125 -5.91 -18.12 -10.89
CA ASP A 125 -4.50 -18.44 -10.76
C ASP A 125 -3.82 -17.52 -9.75
N VAL A 126 -4.15 -16.22 -9.76
CA VAL A 126 -3.70 -15.28 -8.72
C VAL A 126 -4.10 -15.73 -7.33
N VAL A 127 -5.36 -16.13 -7.13
CA VAL A 127 -5.83 -16.63 -5.82
C VAL A 127 -5.07 -17.88 -5.40
N ALA A 128 -4.85 -18.84 -6.31
CA ALA A 128 -4.11 -20.06 -6.01
C ALA A 128 -2.67 -19.76 -5.58
N ASN A 129 -2.00 -18.83 -6.27
CA ASN A 129 -0.64 -18.42 -5.94
C ASN A 129 -0.56 -17.73 -4.57
N VAL A 130 -1.53 -16.87 -4.23
CA VAL A 130 -1.57 -16.20 -2.91
C VAL A 130 -1.83 -17.19 -1.77
N GLN A 131 -2.58 -18.28 -2.03
CA GLN A 131 -2.82 -19.33 -1.05
C GLN A 131 -1.61 -20.24 -0.80
N ALA A 132 -0.73 -20.39 -1.79
CA ALA A 132 0.48 -21.20 -1.68
C ALA A 132 1.60 -20.54 -0.83
N GLN A 133 1.44 -19.26 -0.49
CA GLN A 133 2.36 -18.45 0.33
C GLN A 133 1.91 -18.39 1.80
#